data_AF-A0A950AJ28-F1
#
_entry.id   AF-A0A950AJ28-F1
#
_cell.length_a   1.000
_cell.length_b   1.000
_cell.length_c   1.000
_cell.angle_alpha   90.00
_cell.angle_beta   90.00
_cell.angle_gamma   90.00
#
_symmetry.space_group_name_H-M   'P 1'
#
loop_
_entity.id
_entity.type
_entity.pdbx_description
1 polymer ?
#
loop_
_entity_poly.entity_id
_entity_poly.type
_entity_poly.pdbx_seq_one_letter_code
_entity_poly.pdbx_strand_id
1 'polypeptide(L)' 'SRELHDRLWKVAAGSAFGYRRIYDARLALTLLQYGVTEFATVNVKDFKEFGFRRVWNPLAE' A
#
# COMPACT_ATOMS: atom_id res chain seq x y z
N SER A 1 0.70 -3.25 16.28
CA SER A 1 0.15 -4.02 15.14
C SER A 1 -1.38 -3.91 14.99
N ARG A 2 -2.14 -3.60 16.06
CA ARG A 2 -3.62 -3.49 16.02
C ARG A 2 -4.10 -2.44 15.01
N GLU A 3 -3.60 -1.21 15.11
CA GLU A 3 -3.97 -0.09 14.22
C GLU A 3 -3.76 -0.40 12.73
N LEU A 4 -2.66 -1.08 12.39
CA LEU A 4 -2.41 -1.56 11.04
C LEU A 4 -3.49 -2.52 10.55
N HIS A 5 -3.88 -3.49 11.39
CA HIS A 5 -4.91 -4.46 11.02
C HIS A 5 -6.29 -3.80 10.95
N ASP A 6 -6.59 -2.81 11.80
CA ASP A 6 -7.84 -2.05 11.72
C ASP A 6 -7.95 -1.30 10.38
N ARG A 7 -6.85 -0.66 9.94
CA ARG A 7 -6.77 -0.01 8.62
C ARG A 7 -6.85 -1.02 7.48
N LEU A 8 -6.16 -2.16 7.61
CA LEU A 8 -6.16 -3.22 6.61
C LEU A 8 -7.56 -3.80 6.40
N TRP A 9 -8.29 -4.09 7.47
CA TRP A 9 -9.64 -4.65 7.38
C TRP A 9 -10.66 -3.64 6.84
N LYS A 10 -10.52 -2.35 7.16
CA LYS A 10 -11.32 -1.29 6.52
C LYS A 10 -11.14 -1.25 5.01
N VAL A 11 -9.90 -1.38 4.56
CA VAL A 11 -9.55 -1.41 3.13
C VAL A 11 -10.07 -2.69 2.46
N ALA A 12 -9.90 -3.85 3.12
CA ALA A 12 -10.31 -5.15 2.60
C ALA A 12 -11.84 -5.34 2.55
N ALA A 13 -12.61 -4.62 3.37
CA ALA A 13 -14.07 -4.70 3.39
C ALA A 13 -14.76 -4.01 2.18
N GLY A 14 -14.01 -3.27 1.35
CA GLY A 14 -14.56 -2.65 0.14
C GLY A 14 -14.89 -3.65 -0.96
N SER A 15 -16.06 -3.55 -1.59
CA SER A 15 -16.55 -4.47 -2.63
C SER A 15 -15.68 -4.57 -3.89
N ALA A 16 -14.77 -3.61 -4.10
CA ALA A 16 -13.80 -3.59 -5.20
C ALA A 16 -12.42 -4.20 -4.83
N PHE A 17 -12.24 -4.67 -3.59
CA PHE A 17 -10.96 -5.21 -3.13
C PHE A 17 -10.83 -6.69 -3.51
N GLY A 18 -10.34 -6.95 -4.72
CA GLY A 18 -9.95 -8.31 -5.12
C GLY A 18 -8.94 -8.88 -4.11
N TYR A 19 -9.10 -10.15 -3.73
CA TYR A 19 -8.29 -10.86 -2.72
C TYR A 19 -6.77 -10.59 -2.82
N ARG A 20 -6.25 -10.40 -4.04
CA ARG A 20 -4.84 -10.13 -4.30
C ARG A 20 -4.34 -8.80 -3.73
N ARG A 21 -5.21 -7.79 -3.59
CA ARG A 21 -4.84 -6.45 -3.07
C ARG A 21 -4.59 -6.44 -1.56
N ILE A 22 -4.96 -7.49 -0.82
CA ILE A 22 -4.74 -7.52 0.65
C ILE A 22 -3.25 -7.55 1.00
N TYR A 23 -2.43 -8.21 0.17
CA TYR A 23 -0.98 -8.26 0.35
C TYR A 23 -0.35 -6.89 0.10
N ASP A 24 -0.75 -6.22 -0.98
CA ASP A 24 -0.29 -4.88 -1.30
C ASP A 24 -0.71 -3.88 -0.22
N ALA A 25 -1.94 -3.97 0.27
CA ALA A 25 -2.42 -3.13 1.36
C ALA A 25 -1.63 -3.34 2.65
N ARG A 26 -1.39 -4.60 3.03
CA ARG A 26 -0.58 -4.90 4.21
C ARG A 26 0.84 -4.36 4.07
N LEU A 27 1.47 -4.54 2.90
CA LEU A 27 2.80 -4.02 2.63
C LEU A 27 2.82 -2.50 2.73
N ALA A 28 1.92 -1.82 2.03
CA ALA A 28 1.85 -0.36 2.00
C ALA A 28 1.65 0.24 3.40
N LEU A 29 0.68 -0.29 4.16
CA LEU A 29 0.40 0.16 5.52
C LEU A 29 1.58 -0.09 6.46
N THR A 30 2.32 -1.19 6.28
CA THR A 30 3.52 -1.49 7.06
C THR A 30 4.61 -0.45 6.78
N LEU A 31 4.92 -0.21 5.50
CA LEU A 31 5.94 0.76 5.08
C LEU A 31 5.65 2.16 5.64
N LEU A 32 4.41 2.63 5.51
CA LEU A 32 3.99 3.93 6.04
C LEU A 32 4.08 4.00 7.57
N GLN A 33 3.72 2.93 8.28
CA GLN A 33 3.83 2.90 9.74
C GLN A 33 5.28 3.02 10.22
N TYR A 34 6.24 2.53 9.44
CA TYR A 34 7.68 2.66 9.72
C TYR A 34 8.30 3.92 9.11
N GLY A 35 7.50 4.89 8.66
CA GLY A 35 7.97 6.18 8.19
C GLY A 35 8.50 6.19 6.75
N VAL A 36 8.33 5.11 5.99
CA VAL A 36 8.65 5.10 4.56
C VAL A 36 7.60 5.90 3.82
N THR A 37 7.96 7.10 3.37
CA THR A 37 7.07 8.00 2.62
C THR A 37 7.30 7.95 1.11
N GLU A 38 8.42 7.39 0.66
CA GLU A 38 8.81 7.29 -0.74
C GLU A 38 9.09 5.81 -1.06
N PHE A 39 8.35 5.25 -2.03
CA PHE A 39 8.38 3.82 -2.32
C PHE A 39 8.69 3.52 -3.79
N ALA A 40 9.85 2.91 -4.04
CA ALA A 40 10.24 2.42 -5.35
C ALA A 40 9.62 1.03 -5.64
N THR A 41 8.82 0.90 -6.69
CA THR A 41 8.20 -0.36 -7.10
C THR A 41 7.81 -0.36 -8.59
N VAL A 42 7.90 -1.50 -9.26
CA VAL A 42 7.40 -1.65 -10.64
C VAL A 42 5.86 -1.64 -10.70
N ASN A 43 5.18 -1.99 -9.61
CA ASN A 43 3.71 -2.07 -9.52
C ASN A 43 3.08 -0.73 -9.10
N VAL A 44 3.56 0.39 -9.64
CA VAL A 44 3.23 1.75 -9.16
C VAL A 44 1.72 1.96 -9.00
N LYS A 45 0.92 1.52 -9.98
CA LYS A 45 -0.55 1.69 -10.01
C LYS A 45 -1.23 1.14 -8.75
N ASP A 46 -0.69 0.07 -8.17
CA ASP A 46 -1.31 -0.61 -7.05
C ASP A 46 -1.07 0.14 -5.74
N PHE A 47 -0.01 0.97 -5.68
CA PHE A 47 0.45 1.64 -4.46
C PHE A 47 0.13 3.15 -4.38
N LYS A 48 -0.30 3.77 -5.49
CA LYS A 48 -0.56 5.23 -5.56
C LYS A 48 -1.59 5.74 -4.55
N GLU A 49 -2.57 4.91 -4.19
CA GLU A 49 -3.71 5.32 -3.35
C GLU A 49 -3.46 5.15 -1.85
N PHE A 50 -2.32 4.59 -1.42
CA PHE A 50 -2.08 4.29 0.00
C PHE A 50 -1.54 5.47 0.84
N GLY A 51 -1.17 6.59 0.20
CA GLY A 51 -0.74 7.80 0.90
C GLY A 51 0.78 8.01 1.00
N PHE A 52 1.57 7.34 0.15
CA PHE A 52 2.98 7.69 -0.04
C PHE A 52 3.10 9.10 -0.64
N ARG A 53 4.17 9.83 -0.27
CA ARG A 53 4.54 11.10 -0.91
C ARG A 53 4.98 10.88 -2.35
N ARG A 54 5.70 9.76 -2.61
CA ARG A 54 6.19 9.39 -3.93
C ARG A 54 6.12 7.88 -4.12
N VAL A 55 5.65 7.45 -5.29
CA VAL A 55 5.74 6.06 -5.75
C VAL A 55 6.22 6.07 -7.19
N TRP A 56 7.29 5.37 -7.50
CA TRP A 56 7.90 5.37 -8.84
C TRP A 56 8.44 4.01 -9.24
N ASN A 57 8.54 3.78 -10.55
CA ASN A 57 9.19 2.61 -11.11
C ASN A 57 10.68 2.93 -11.30
N PRO A 58 11.59 2.31 -10.53
CA PRO A 58 13.03 2.59 -10.63
C PRO A 58 13.68 2.10 -11.93
N LEU A 59 12.94 1.36 -12.78
CA LEU A 59 13.42 0.91 -14.09
C LEU A 59 12.98 1.84 -15.23
N ALA A 60 12.09 2.79 -14.95
CA ALA A 60 11.58 3.74 -15.94
C ALA A 60 12.05 5.18 -15.68
N GLU A 61 12.75 5.40 -14.56
CA GLU A 61 13.50 6.63 -14.23
C GLU A 61 15.00 6.37 -14.37
#